data_AF-A0A7C1YU40-F1
#
_entry.id   AF-A0A7C1YU40-F1
#
_cell.length_a   1.000
_cell.length_b   1.000
_cell.length_c   1.000
_cell.angle_alpha   90.00
_cell.angle_beta   90.00
_cell.angle_gamma   90.00
#
_symmetry.space_group_name_H-M   'P 1'
#
loop_
_entity.id
_entity.type
_entity.pdbx_description
1 polymer ?
#
loop_
_entity_poly.entity_id
_entity_poly.type
_entity_poly.pdbx_seq_one_letter_code
_entity_poly.pdbx_strand_id
1 'polypeptide(L)'
;MVKVTEESVMRILVVALLMFSFVSTPAVAVSKSHRGAAEELLNVSGMKDSMNKMIEQMVQLQLRQKPMMEPYRDIMLGFFRKYLGYENIRNDFIDIYTEEFSEKELREISAFYRTQTGRKTIEKMPILMNKGAQVGMGKVKTHINELREMIQEKAKKIAAESIKPAPEKK
;
A
#
# COMPACT_ATOMS: atom_id res chain seq x y z
N MET A 1 25.94 17.09 72.00
CA MET A 1 26.06 15.62 72.13
C MET A 1 24.78 14.98 71.62
N VAL A 2 24.72 14.71 70.31
CA VAL A 2 23.81 13.74 69.68
C VAL A 2 24.62 13.13 68.54
N LYS A 3 25.15 11.93 68.74
CA LYS A 3 25.86 11.15 67.71
C LYS A 3 24.81 10.59 66.76
N VAL A 4 24.74 11.12 65.55
CA VAL A 4 24.05 10.44 64.45
C VAL A 4 25.01 9.36 63.94
N THR A 5 24.72 8.10 64.28
CA THR A 5 25.52 6.92 63.91
C THR A 5 25.30 6.54 62.44
N GLU A 6 26.38 6.05 61.80
CA GLU A 6 26.49 5.70 60.37
C GLU A 6 25.47 4.64 59.89
N GLU A 7 24.80 3.92 60.80
CA GLU A 7 23.77 2.92 60.47
C GLU A 7 22.50 3.53 59.84
N SER A 8 22.19 4.79 60.15
CA SER A 8 20.97 5.45 59.65
C SER A 8 21.05 5.81 58.16
N VAL A 9 22.26 6.03 57.63
CA VAL A 9 22.48 6.38 56.22
C VAL A 9 22.46 5.12 55.35
N MET A 10 22.94 4.00 55.88
CA MET A 10 23.03 2.73 55.16
C MET A 10 21.67 2.04 54.96
N ARG A 11 20.69 2.23 55.88
CA ARG A 11 19.31 1.73 55.69
C ARG A 11 18.51 2.53 54.64
N ILE A 12 18.77 3.83 54.51
CA ILE A 12 18.13 4.67 53.49
C ILE A 12 18.68 4.35 52.09
N LEU A 13 19.95 3.93 51.98
CA LEU A 13 20.56 3.51 50.72
C LEU A 13 20.12 2.11 50.25
N VAL A 14 19.76 1.20 51.15
CA VAL A 14 19.30 -0.16 50.78
C VAL A 14 17.82 -0.18 50.35
N VAL A 15 16.98 0.72 50.87
CA VAL A 15 15.58 0.84 50.44
C VAL A 15 15.45 1.56 49.09
N ALA A 16 16.38 2.47 48.77
CA ALA A 16 16.44 3.13 47.47
C ALA A 16 16.90 2.19 46.32
N LEU A 17 17.59 1.09 46.62
CA LEU A 17 18.09 0.15 45.61
C LEU A 17 17.07 -0.94 45.20
N LEU A 18 15.93 -1.06 45.89
CA LEU A 18 14.88 -2.05 45.58
C LEU A 18 13.70 -1.49 44.77
N MET A 19 13.77 -0.22 44.34
CA MET A 19 12.75 0.43 43.49
C MET A 19 13.20 0.63 42.04
N PHE A 20 14.20 -0.12 41.56
CA PHE A 20 14.68 -0.03 40.16
C PHE A 20 14.62 -1.35 39.40
N SER A 21 13.66 -2.21 39.73
CA SER A 21 13.51 -3.53 39.10
C SER A 21 12.10 -3.77 38.54
N PHE A 22 11.55 -2.85 37.73
CA PHE A 22 10.62 -3.19 36.64
C PHE A 22 10.19 -1.94 35.86
N VAL A 23 10.94 -1.56 34.82
CA VAL A 23 10.33 -0.89 33.67
C VAL A 23 10.87 -1.57 32.42
N SER A 24 10.36 -2.77 32.17
CA SER A 24 10.53 -3.43 30.89
C SER A 24 9.72 -2.66 29.85
N THR A 25 10.45 -2.14 28.87
CA THR A 25 10.02 -1.43 27.66
C THR A 25 8.74 -2.00 27.01
N PRO A 26 7.57 -1.33 27.11
CA PRO A 26 6.36 -1.74 26.37
C PRO A 26 6.46 -1.43 24.87
N ALA A 27 7.28 -0.46 24.46
CA ALA A 27 7.34 0.02 23.07
C ALA A 27 7.80 -1.05 22.06
N VAL A 28 8.76 -1.90 22.42
CA VAL A 28 9.26 -2.97 21.53
C VAL A 28 8.25 -4.10 21.38
N ALA A 29 7.53 -4.45 22.46
CA ALA A 29 6.50 -5.46 22.43
C ALA A 29 5.27 -5.03 21.60
N VAL A 30 4.84 -3.77 21.76
CA VAL A 30 3.76 -3.15 20.97
C VAL A 30 4.12 -3.08 19.48
N SER A 31 5.35 -2.69 19.14
CA SER A 31 5.80 -2.70 17.75
C SER A 31 5.76 -4.10 17.14
N LYS A 32 6.16 -5.14 17.89
CA LYS A 32 6.13 -6.52 17.41
C LYS A 32 4.69 -7.04 17.21
N SER A 33 3.76 -6.73 18.12
CA SER A 33 2.35 -7.13 17.99
C SER A 33 1.67 -6.41 16.83
N HIS A 34 1.97 -5.13 16.64
CA HIS A 34 1.43 -4.30 15.56
C HIS A 34 1.88 -4.80 14.18
N ARG A 35 3.17 -5.07 14.00
CA ARG A 35 3.72 -5.70 12.78
C ARG A 35 3.11 -7.07 12.52
N GLY A 36 2.92 -7.88 13.56
CA GLY A 36 2.27 -9.18 13.44
C GLY A 36 0.81 -9.08 12.96
N ALA A 37 0.08 -8.04 13.38
CA ALA A 37 -1.27 -7.78 12.89
C ALA A 37 -1.29 -7.39 11.39
N ALA A 38 -0.32 -6.60 10.94
CA ALA A 38 -0.17 -6.28 9.52
C ALA A 38 0.20 -7.52 8.68
N GLU A 39 1.15 -8.34 9.13
CA GLU A 39 1.52 -9.59 8.46
C GLU A 39 0.32 -10.54 8.31
N GLU A 40 -0.49 -10.66 9.36
CA GLU A 40 -1.73 -11.44 9.30
C GLU A 40 -2.72 -10.89 8.28
N LEU A 41 -2.88 -9.57 8.20
CA LEU A 41 -3.73 -8.92 7.20
C LEU A 41 -3.26 -9.24 5.77
N LEU A 42 -1.96 -9.15 5.51
CA LEU A 42 -1.38 -9.49 4.21
C LEU A 42 -1.61 -10.96 3.84
N ASN A 43 -1.53 -11.86 4.82
CA ASN A 43 -1.78 -13.28 4.62
C ASN A 43 -3.26 -13.55 4.30
N VAL A 44 -4.19 -13.08 5.13
CA VAL A 44 -5.63 -13.35 4.93
C VAL A 44 -6.22 -12.63 3.72
N SER A 45 -5.59 -11.53 3.28
CA SER A 45 -5.96 -10.86 2.02
C SER A 45 -5.48 -11.59 0.78
N GLY A 46 -4.64 -12.62 0.91
CA GLY A 46 -4.08 -13.36 -0.23
C GLY A 46 -3.06 -12.53 -1.03
N MET A 47 -2.31 -11.65 -0.35
CA MET A 47 -1.33 -10.77 -1.00
C MET A 47 -0.30 -11.56 -1.81
N LYS A 48 0.24 -12.65 -1.24
CA LYS A 48 1.22 -13.52 -1.91
C LYS A 48 0.73 -14.04 -3.26
N ASP A 49 -0.48 -14.58 -3.30
CA ASP A 49 -1.07 -15.11 -4.53
C ASP A 49 -1.37 -14.00 -5.54
N SER A 50 -1.85 -12.85 -5.05
CA SER A 50 -2.13 -11.68 -5.89
C SER A 50 -0.86 -11.14 -6.55
N MET A 51 0.24 -11.09 -5.82
CA MET A 51 1.54 -10.67 -6.35
C MET A 51 2.11 -11.67 -7.37
N ASN A 52 2.00 -12.98 -7.10
CA ASN A 52 2.41 -14.00 -8.06
C ASN A 52 1.65 -13.86 -9.38
N LYS A 53 0.32 -13.69 -9.31
CA LYS A 53 -0.52 -13.45 -10.49
C LYS A 53 -0.15 -12.16 -11.21
N MET A 54 0.18 -11.10 -10.47
CA MET A 54 0.60 -9.82 -11.04
C MET A 54 1.91 -9.97 -11.83
N ILE A 55 2.91 -10.66 -11.27
CA ILE A 55 4.17 -10.94 -11.97
C ILE A 55 3.93 -11.71 -13.27
N GLU A 56 3.10 -12.76 -13.21
CA GLU A 56 2.76 -13.56 -14.38
C GLU A 56 2.03 -12.74 -15.46
N GLN A 57 1.06 -11.91 -15.06
CA GLN A 57 0.35 -11.02 -15.97
C GLN A 57 1.26 -9.98 -16.61
N MET A 58 2.19 -9.41 -15.83
CA MET A 58 3.17 -8.44 -16.34
C MET A 58 4.06 -9.07 -17.42
N VAL A 59 4.63 -10.25 -17.15
CA VAL A 59 5.44 -10.97 -18.14
C VAL A 59 4.60 -11.35 -19.35
N GLN A 60 3.38 -11.85 -19.15
CA GLN A 60 2.48 -12.20 -20.24
C GLN A 60 2.14 -11.01 -21.14
N LEU A 61 1.89 -9.83 -20.55
CA LEU A 61 1.64 -8.60 -21.29
C LEU A 61 2.84 -8.20 -22.14
N GLN A 62 4.05 -8.30 -21.59
CA GLN A 62 5.28 -7.96 -22.30
C GLN A 62 5.56 -8.92 -23.47
N LEU A 63 5.30 -10.21 -23.28
CA LEU A 63 5.42 -11.24 -24.32
C LEU A 63 4.38 -11.06 -25.43
N ARG A 64 3.15 -10.67 -25.09
CA ARG A 64 2.13 -10.31 -26.08
C ARG A 64 2.53 -9.12 -26.94
N GLN A 65 3.20 -8.13 -26.35
CA GLN A 65 3.71 -6.97 -27.09
C GLN A 65 4.95 -7.31 -27.92
N LYS A 66 5.79 -8.26 -27.47
CA LYS A 66 7.03 -8.66 -28.15
C LYS A 66 7.19 -10.19 -28.18
N PRO A 67 6.53 -10.88 -29.13
CA PRO A 67 6.54 -12.35 -29.19
C PRO A 67 7.95 -12.99 -29.30
N MET A 68 8.91 -12.28 -29.92
CA MET A 68 10.31 -12.71 -30.00
C MET A 68 11.00 -12.91 -28.64
N MET A 69 10.41 -12.40 -27.55
CA MET A 69 10.94 -12.54 -26.20
C MET A 69 10.50 -13.83 -25.49
N GLU A 70 9.63 -14.64 -26.11
CA GLU A 70 9.10 -15.88 -25.52
C GLU A 70 10.18 -16.83 -24.99
N PRO A 71 11.33 -17.04 -25.67
CA PRO A 71 12.42 -17.88 -25.13
C PRO A 71 13.02 -17.38 -23.80
N TYR A 72 12.81 -16.11 -23.44
CA TYR A 72 13.31 -15.51 -22.19
C TYR A 72 12.25 -15.46 -21.09
N ARG A 73 11.08 -16.07 -21.27
CA ARG A 73 9.97 -16.08 -20.29
C ARG A 73 10.44 -16.42 -18.88
N ASP A 74 11.16 -17.53 -18.75
CA ASP A 74 11.59 -18.04 -17.43
C ASP A 74 12.63 -17.13 -16.77
N ILE A 75 13.49 -16.50 -17.56
CA ILE A 75 14.45 -15.51 -17.07
C ILE A 75 13.71 -14.30 -16.51
N MET A 76 12.71 -13.78 -17.23
CA MET A 76 11.90 -12.65 -16.76
C MET A 76 11.10 -13.01 -15.51
N LEU A 77 10.41 -14.16 -15.49
CA LEU A 77 9.68 -14.63 -14.32
C LEU A 77 10.61 -14.82 -13.11
N GLY A 78 11.77 -15.44 -13.31
CA GLY A 78 12.79 -15.62 -12.27
C GLY A 78 13.28 -14.29 -11.72
N PHE A 79 13.59 -13.32 -12.59
CA PHE A 79 14.01 -11.98 -12.20
C PHE A 79 12.93 -11.27 -11.36
N PHE A 80 11.69 -11.22 -11.85
CA PHE A 80 10.62 -10.55 -11.11
C PHE A 80 10.29 -11.25 -9.81
N ARG A 81 10.24 -12.59 -9.74
CA ARG A 81 10.03 -13.30 -8.47
C ARG A 81 11.17 -13.04 -7.48
N LYS A 82 12.42 -12.89 -7.95
CA LYS A 82 13.57 -12.61 -7.09
C LYS A 82 13.49 -11.24 -6.40
N TYR A 83 12.95 -10.22 -7.06
CA TYR A 83 12.93 -8.85 -6.50
C TYR A 83 11.55 -8.39 -6.04
N LEU A 84 10.49 -8.87 -6.67
CA LEU A 84 9.10 -8.51 -6.39
C LEU A 84 8.31 -9.67 -5.75
N GLY A 85 8.92 -10.83 -5.54
CA GLY A 85 8.26 -11.93 -4.85
C GLY A 85 7.92 -11.56 -3.40
N TYR A 86 6.80 -12.08 -2.91
CA TYR A 86 6.26 -11.75 -1.58
C TYR A 86 7.31 -11.79 -0.46
N GLU A 87 8.13 -12.84 -0.40
CA GLU A 87 9.12 -12.99 0.68
C GLU A 87 10.18 -11.86 0.69
N ASN A 88 10.46 -11.26 -0.47
CA ASN A 88 11.48 -10.21 -0.60
C ASN A 88 10.96 -8.82 -0.23
N ILE A 89 9.65 -8.59 -0.34
CA ILE A 89 9.06 -7.25 -0.11
C ILE A 89 8.00 -7.24 0.98
N ARG A 90 7.67 -8.39 1.60
CA ARG A 90 6.64 -8.48 2.65
C ARG A 90 6.90 -7.51 3.80
N ASN A 91 8.17 -7.28 4.16
CA ASN A 91 8.51 -6.36 5.24
C ASN A 91 8.19 -4.92 4.87
N ASP A 92 8.46 -4.50 3.63
CA ASP A 92 8.10 -3.17 3.14
C ASP A 92 6.58 -2.96 3.18
N PHE A 93 5.80 -3.98 2.82
CA PHE A 93 4.34 -3.94 2.94
C PHE A 93 3.88 -3.91 4.40
N ILE A 94 4.50 -4.68 5.29
CA ILE A 94 4.19 -4.61 6.73
C ILE A 94 4.41 -3.19 7.23
N ASP A 95 5.52 -2.56 6.86
CA ASP A 95 5.88 -1.20 7.27
C ASP A 95 4.80 -0.20 6.83
N ILE A 96 4.46 -0.21 5.53
CA ILE A 96 3.38 0.63 4.96
C ILE A 96 2.07 0.47 5.73
N TYR A 97 1.64 -0.76 6.01
CA TYR A 97 0.38 -1.00 6.71
C TYR A 97 0.42 -0.59 8.18
N THR A 98 1.57 -0.73 8.85
CA THR A 98 1.74 -0.28 10.24
C THR A 98 1.84 1.23 10.39
N GLU A 99 2.25 1.94 9.33
CA GLU A 99 2.24 3.42 9.29
C GLU A 99 0.82 3.98 9.16
N GLU A 100 -0.03 3.32 8.36
CA GLU A 100 -1.35 3.83 8.01
C GLU A 100 -2.48 3.39 8.94
N PHE A 101 -2.33 2.24 9.63
CA PHE A 101 -3.38 1.65 10.44
C PHE A 101 -2.89 1.31 11.84
N SER A 102 -3.75 1.53 12.84
CA SER A 102 -3.50 1.02 14.18
C SER A 102 -3.56 -0.52 14.22
N GLU A 103 -2.93 -1.11 15.24
CA GLU A 103 -3.00 -2.57 15.45
C GLU A 103 -4.44 -3.09 15.52
N LYS A 104 -5.33 -2.34 16.19
CA LYS A 104 -6.75 -2.70 16.34
C LYS A 104 -7.44 -2.75 14.97
N GLU A 105 -7.26 -1.74 14.13
CA GLU A 105 -7.86 -1.69 12.79
C GLU A 105 -7.34 -2.83 11.90
N LEU A 106 -6.03 -3.11 11.93
CA LEU A 106 -5.45 -4.23 11.19
C LEU A 106 -6.08 -5.57 11.59
N ARG A 107 -6.33 -5.78 12.90
CA ARG A 107 -7.01 -6.98 13.41
C ARG A 107 -8.47 -7.03 12.99
N GLU A 108 -9.18 -5.91 13.01
CA GLU A 108 -10.59 -5.81 12.59
C GLU A 108 -10.75 -6.10 11.10
N ILE A 109 -9.91 -5.52 10.26
CA ILE A 109 -9.89 -5.79 8.82
C ILE A 109 -9.58 -7.27 8.57
N SER A 110 -8.58 -7.82 9.27
CA SER A 110 -8.24 -9.24 9.17
C SER A 110 -9.41 -10.15 9.58
N ALA A 111 -10.12 -9.81 10.65
CA ALA A 111 -11.31 -10.55 11.09
C ALA A 111 -12.41 -10.54 10.02
N PHE A 112 -12.67 -9.37 9.42
CA PHE A 112 -13.61 -9.25 8.31
C PHE A 112 -13.19 -10.10 7.11
N TYR A 113 -11.93 -10.02 6.66
CA TYR A 113 -11.42 -10.80 5.52
C TYR A 113 -11.43 -12.31 5.76
N ARG A 114 -11.44 -12.79 7.01
CA ARG A 114 -11.66 -14.22 7.31
C ARG A 114 -13.12 -14.67 7.16
N THR A 115 -14.08 -13.77 7.04
CA THR A 115 -15.48 -14.14 6.76
C THR A 115 -15.65 -14.55 5.29
N GLN A 116 -16.71 -15.31 4.98
CA GLN A 116 -17.04 -15.65 3.59
C GLN A 116 -17.27 -14.39 2.74
N THR A 117 -17.96 -13.38 3.30
CA THR A 117 -18.23 -12.12 2.61
C THR A 117 -16.97 -11.30 2.42
N GLY A 118 -16.09 -11.19 3.42
CA GLY A 118 -14.83 -10.45 3.32
C GLY A 118 -13.84 -11.06 2.32
N ARG A 119 -13.73 -12.40 2.26
CA ARG A 119 -12.98 -13.03 1.15
C ARG A 119 -13.57 -12.68 -0.21
N LYS A 120 -14.90 -12.76 -0.32
CA LYS A 120 -15.62 -12.44 -1.56
C LYS A 120 -15.42 -10.98 -1.97
N THR A 121 -15.27 -10.03 -1.04
CA THR A 121 -14.96 -8.64 -1.43
C THR A 121 -13.62 -8.59 -2.14
N ILE A 122 -12.55 -9.17 -1.57
CA ILE A 122 -11.22 -9.20 -2.20
C ILE A 122 -11.29 -9.84 -3.59
N GLU A 123 -11.92 -11.01 -3.70
CA GLU A 123 -12.03 -11.74 -4.97
C GLU A 123 -12.82 -10.98 -6.05
N LYS A 124 -13.85 -10.22 -5.66
CA LYS A 124 -14.73 -9.53 -6.60
C LYS A 124 -14.27 -8.11 -6.93
N MET A 125 -13.39 -7.49 -6.15
CA MET A 125 -12.92 -6.12 -6.41
C MET A 125 -12.40 -5.92 -7.85
N PRO A 126 -11.52 -6.77 -8.41
CA PRO A 126 -11.06 -6.60 -9.80
C PRO A 126 -12.21 -6.67 -10.82
N ILE A 127 -13.20 -7.54 -10.59
CA ILE A 127 -14.36 -7.70 -11.47
C ILE A 127 -15.26 -6.47 -11.40
N LEU A 128 -15.48 -5.93 -10.20
CA LEU A 128 -16.27 -4.73 -9.99
C LEU A 128 -15.61 -3.52 -10.67
N MET A 129 -14.29 -3.36 -10.52
CA MET A 129 -13.52 -2.31 -11.20
C MET A 129 -13.61 -2.43 -12.72
N ASN A 130 -13.47 -3.66 -13.26
CA ASN A 130 -13.59 -3.89 -14.70
C ASN A 130 -15.00 -3.53 -15.23
N LYS A 131 -16.06 -3.93 -14.51
CA LYS A 131 -17.44 -3.55 -14.86
C LYS A 131 -17.65 -2.03 -14.79
N GLY A 132 -17.11 -1.37 -13.77
CA GLY A 132 -17.15 0.09 -13.64
C GLY A 132 -16.48 0.79 -14.84
N ALA A 133 -15.30 0.31 -15.25
CA ALA A 133 -14.60 0.83 -16.41
C ALA A 133 -15.43 0.65 -17.71
N GLN A 134 -16.10 -0.50 -17.89
CA GLN A 134 -16.98 -0.73 -19.04
C GLN A 134 -18.16 0.25 -19.08
N VAL A 135 -18.76 0.54 -17.93
CA VAL A 135 -19.82 1.56 -17.83
C VAL A 135 -19.30 2.93 -18.26
N GLY A 136 -18.13 3.34 -17.76
CA GLY A 136 -17.48 4.59 -18.16
C GLY A 136 -17.19 4.67 -19.66
N MET A 137 -16.59 3.63 -20.23
CA MET A 137 -16.35 3.55 -21.68
C MET A 137 -17.65 3.60 -22.50
N GLY A 138 -18.72 2.95 -22.02
CA GLY A 138 -20.03 3.02 -22.64
C GLY A 138 -20.57 4.45 -22.67
N LYS A 139 -20.49 5.18 -21.54
CA LYS A 139 -20.91 6.59 -21.47
C LYS A 139 -20.13 7.47 -22.43
N VAL A 140 -18.81 7.34 -22.49
CA VAL A 140 -17.97 8.10 -23.44
C VAL A 140 -18.34 7.76 -24.88
N LYS A 141 -18.53 6.48 -25.21
CA LYS A 141 -18.92 6.05 -26.56
C LYS A 141 -20.24 6.67 -27.01
N THR A 142 -21.25 6.73 -26.13
CA THR A 142 -22.54 7.36 -26.43
C THR A 142 -22.42 8.86 -26.70
N HIS A 143 -21.49 9.56 -26.03
CA HIS A 143 -21.34 11.02 -26.11
C HIS A 143 -20.08 11.45 -26.89
N ILE A 144 -19.49 10.56 -27.70
CA ILE A 144 -18.23 10.84 -28.38
C ILE A 144 -18.33 11.99 -29.38
N ASN A 145 -19.51 12.20 -29.96
CA ASN A 145 -19.75 13.28 -30.92
C ASN A 145 -19.80 14.65 -30.22
N GLU A 146 -20.46 14.74 -29.07
CA GLU A 146 -20.45 15.95 -28.23
C GLU A 146 -19.01 16.34 -27.86
N LEU A 147 -18.19 15.38 -27.42
CA LEU A 147 -16.78 15.62 -27.14
C LEU A 147 -16.02 16.14 -28.38
N ARG A 148 -16.28 15.58 -29.57
CA ARG A 148 -15.66 16.04 -30.82
C ARG A 148 -16.05 17.48 -31.15
N GLU A 149 -17.31 17.85 -30.98
CA GLU A 149 -17.81 19.20 -31.21
C GLU A 149 -17.14 20.21 -30.26
N MET A 150 -17.05 19.89 -28.97
CA MET A 150 -16.35 20.70 -27.98
C MET A 150 -14.88 20.94 -28.35
N ILE A 151 -14.18 19.89 -28.79
CA ILE A 151 -12.78 19.99 -29.23
C ILE A 151 -12.66 20.88 -30.47
N GLN A 152 -13.55 20.70 -31.46
CA GLN A 152 -13.55 21.52 -32.67
C GLN A 152 -13.82 22.99 -32.37
N GLU A 153 -14.76 23.28 -31.48
CA GLU A 153 -15.08 24.65 -31.07
C GLU A 153 -13.88 25.31 -30.38
N LYS A 154 -13.21 24.60 -29.46
CA LYS A 154 -12.01 25.11 -28.79
C LYS A 154 -10.86 25.32 -29.79
N ALA A 155 -10.66 24.41 -30.74
CA ALA A 155 -9.64 24.54 -31.77
C ALA A 155 -9.87 25.78 -32.66
N LYS A 156 -11.11 26.04 -33.06
CA LYS A 156 -11.47 27.26 -33.81
C LYS A 156 -11.18 28.54 -33.03
N LYS A 157 -11.49 28.56 -31.73
CA LYS A 157 -11.20 29.70 -30.84
C LYS A 157 -9.69 29.96 -30.73
N ILE A 158 -8.88 28.91 -30.51
CA ILE A 158 -7.41 29.02 -30.45
C ILE A 158 -6.87 29.58 -31.78
N ALA A 159 -7.33 29.06 -32.92
CA ALA A 159 -6.91 29.56 -34.23
C ALA A 159 -7.25 31.05 -34.42
N ALA A 160 -8.46 31.48 -34.04
CA ALA A 160 -8.87 32.88 -34.13
C ALA A 160 -8.07 33.82 -33.21
N GLU A 161 -7.66 33.34 -32.02
CA GLU A 161 -6.81 34.09 -31.10
C GLU A 161 -5.37 34.21 -31.59
N SER A 162 -4.84 33.16 -32.24
CA SER A 162 -3.49 33.18 -32.83
C SER A 162 -3.33 34.07 -34.07
N ILE A 163 -4.44 34.47 -34.69
CA ILE A 163 -4.47 35.37 -35.87
C ILE A 163 -4.60 36.85 -35.46
N LYS A 164 -4.95 37.16 -34.19
CA LYS A 164 -5.00 38.56 -33.74
C LYS A 164 -3.59 39.14 -33.63
N PRO A 165 -3.27 40.27 -34.30
CA PRO A 165 -1.94 40.87 -34.22
C PRO A 165 -1.66 41.32 -32.79
N ALA A 166 -0.39 41.19 -32.37
CA ALA A 166 0.06 41.63 -31.04
C ALA A 166 -0.31 43.12 -30.82
N PRO A 167 -0.74 43.53 -29.62
CA PRO A 167 -1.06 44.92 -29.36
C PRO A 167 0.18 45.78 -29.61
N GLU A 168 0.05 46.81 -30.46
CA GLU A 168 1.10 47.80 -30.70
C GLU A 168 1.55 48.40 -29.36
N LYS A 169 2.82 48.20 -29.03
CA LYS A 169 3.45 48.86 -27.89
C LYS A 169 3.53 50.36 -28.20
N LYS A 170 2.76 51.16 -27.46
CA LYS A 170 2.92 52.62 -27.40
C LYS A 170 4.21 53.00 -26.70
#